data_AF-A0A6B2G3Y0-F1
#
_entry.id   AF-A0A6B2G3Y0-F1
#
_cell.length_a   1.000
_cell.length_b   1.000
_cell.length_c   1.000
_cell.angle_alpha   90.00
_cell.angle_beta   90.00
_cell.angle_gamma   90.00
#
_symmetry.space_group_name_H-M   'P 1'
#
loop_
_entity.id
_entity.type
_entity.pdbx_description
1 polymer ?
#
loop_
_entity_poly.entity_id
_entity_poly.type
_entity_poly.pdbx_seq_one_letter_code
_entity_poly.pdbx_strand_id
1 'polypeptide(L)'
;MLVILIFFYLVINSFNQLKVKESLQNKEWDSYKLKYSLVFLGDEEIERKETFLSNYKFIVDTNAKNLNFTLQMNQFGHLKKHERLKLFTSQNASQNYQDESPIYVEDYLPSHYDWRRDGVVSCVKDQLSCDAGYAFSAVGAMESQFAIHTGILLNLSEQEIV
;
A
#
# COMPACT_ATOMS: atom_id res chain seq x y z
N MET A 1 -50.91 -18.17 -13.82
CA MET A 1 -50.71 -17.95 -12.37
C MET A 1 -49.34 -18.43 -11.89
N LEU A 2 -48.94 -19.69 -12.13
CA LEU A 2 -47.64 -20.23 -11.67
C LEU A 2 -46.40 -19.46 -12.21
N VAL A 3 -46.39 -19.11 -13.50
CA VAL A 3 -45.29 -18.36 -14.14
C VAL A 3 -45.09 -16.98 -13.51
N ILE A 4 -46.18 -16.30 -13.14
CA ILE A 4 -46.15 -14.99 -12.48
C ILE A 4 -45.55 -15.12 -11.08
N LEU A 5 -45.93 -16.15 -10.33
CA LEU A 5 -45.37 -16.41 -8.99
C LEU A 5 -43.87 -16.72 -9.03
N ILE A 6 -43.41 -17.49 -10.02
CA ILE A 6 -41.98 -17.77 -10.23
C ILE A 6 -41.22 -16.49 -10.57
N PHE A 7 -41.75 -15.65 -11.45
CA PHE A 7 -41.13 -14.37 -11.79
C PHE A 7 -41.02 -13.44 -10.56
N PHE A 8 -42.10 -13.28 -9.79
CA PHE A 8 -42.06 -12.49 -8.56
C PHE A 8 -41.03 -13.04 -7.55
N TYR A 9 -40.96 -14.36 -7.38
CA TYR A 9 -39.97 -14.99 -6.51
C TYR A 9 -38.52 -14.68 -6.96
N LEU A 10 -38.24 -14.79 -8.25
CA LEU A 10 -36.91 -14.47 -8.80
C LEU A 10 -36.53 -13.00 -8.62
N VAL A 11 -37.48 -12.08 -8.83
CA VAL A 11 -37.27 -10.64 -8.60
C VAL A 11 -36.99 -10.34 -7.13
N ILE A 12 -37.78 -10.92 -6.22
CA ILE A 12 -37.59 -10.75 -4.77
C ILE A 12 -36.22 -11.30 -4.34
N ASN A 13 -35.82 -12.47 -4.84
CA ASN A 13 -34.52 -13.06 -4.52
C ASN A 13 -33.37 -12.18 -5.03
N SER A 14 -33.41 -11.74 -6.29
CA SER A 14 -32.41 -10.82 -6.86
C SER A 14 -32.28 -9.52 -6.04
N PHE A 15 -33.41 -8.93 -5.65
CA PHE A 15 -33.42 -7.73 -4.83
C PHE A 15 -32.83 -7.96 -3.42
N ASN A 16 -33.14 -9.11 -2.80
CA ASN A 16 -32.54 -9.50 -1.53
C ASN A 16 -31.02 -9.70 -1.64
N GLN A 17 -30.53 -10.31 -2.73
CA GLN A 17 -29.09 -10.46 -3.00
C GLN A 17 -28.40 -9.10 -3.13
N LEU A 18 -29.01 -8.16 -3.84
CA LEU A 18 -28.49 -6.79 -3.96
C LEU A 18 -28.40 -6.09 -2.60
N LYS A 19 -29.45 -6.17 -1.77
CA LYS A 19 -29.45 -5.59 -0.42
C LYS A 19 -28.37 -6.18 0.49
N VAL A 20 -28.18 -7.51 0.45
CA VAL A 20 -27.13 -8.17 1.22
C VAL A 20 -25.74 -7.72 0.77
N LYS A 21 -25.52 -7.65 -0.56
CA LYS A 21 -24.26 -7.17 -1.12
C LYS A 21 -23.95 -5.74 -0.72
N GLU A 22 -24.93 -4.84 -0.82
CA GLU A 22 -24.78 -3.45 -0.40
C GLU A 22 -24.49 -3.33 1.10
N SER A 23 -25.20 -4.09 1.94
CA SER A 23 -24.95 -4.12 3.38
C SER A 23 -23.53 -4.59 3.73
N LEU A 24 -23.04 -5.63 3.07
CA LEU A 24 -21.67 -6.12 3.26
C LEU A 24 -20.64 -5.07 2.82
N GLN A 25 -20.83 -4.46 1.65
CA GLN A 25 -19.96 -3.40 1.14
C GLN A 25 -19.90 -2.19 2.08
N ASN A 26 -21.04 -1.79 2.67
CA ASN A 26 -21.09 -0.73 3.67
C ASN A 26 -20.25 -1.09 4.90
N LYS A 27 -20.42 -2.32 5.41
CA LYS A 27 -19.66 -2.79 6.57
C LYS A 27 -18.15 -2.83 6.32
N GLU A 28 -17.72 -3.30 5.16
CA GLU A 28 -16.31 -3.32 4.77
C GLU A 28 -15.74 -1.90 4.65
N TRP A 29 -16.50 -0.98 4.06
CA TRP A 29 -16.12 0.44 3.94
C TRP A 29 -16.00 1.13 5.31
N ASP A 30 -16.96 0.91 6.20
CA ASP A 30 -16.93 1.48 7.55
C ASP A 30 -15.76 0.93 8.37
N SER A 31 -15.51 -0.38 8.26
CA SER A 31 -14.37 -1.04 8.91
C SER A 31 -13.03 -0.51 8.38
N TYR A 32 -12.95 -0.27 7.07
CA TYR A 32 -11.80 0.33 6.42
C TYR A 32 -11.54 1.76 6.91
N LYS A 33 -12.56 2.61 6.94
CA LYS A 33 -12.44 3.99 7.45
C LYS A 33 -12.00 4.00 8.91
N LEU A 34 -12.58 3.14 9.75
CA LEU A 34 -12.20 3.01 11.15
C LEU A 34 -10.74 2.58 11.32
N LYS A 35 -10.30 1.59 10.54
CA LYS A 35 -8.92 1.06 10.60
C LYS A 35 -7.87 2.13 10.28
N TYR A 36 -8.16 3.02 9.34
CA TYR A 36 -7.22 4.04 8.85
C TYR A 36 -7.58 5.46 9.31
N SER A 37 -8.48 5.60 10.28
CA SER A 37 -8.92 6.89 10.84
C SER A 37 -9.38 7.90 9.78
N LEU A 38 -10.12 7.44 8.77
CA LEU A 38 -10.57 8.25 7.64
C LEU A 38 -11.95 8.86 7.90
N VAL A 39 -12.11 10.12 7.53
CA VAL A 39 -13.38 10.85 7.61
C VAL A 39 -13.61 11.58 6.29
N PHE A 40 -14.73 11.30 5.64
CA PHE A 40 -15.19 11.97 4.42
C PHE A 40 -16.65 12.40 4.61
N LEU A 41 -17.05 13.46 3.91
CA LEU A 41 -18.40 14.04 4.02
C LEU A 41 -18.95 14.38 2.63
N GLY A 42 -20.28 14.38 2.50
CA GLY A 42 -20.96 14.78 1.27
C GLY A 42 -20.53 13.96 0.05
N ASP A 43 -20.27 14.65 -1.06
CA ASP A 43 -19.92 14.04 -2.33
C ASP A 43 -18.59 13.26 -2.27
N GLU A 44 -17.66 13.68 -1.40
CA GLU A 44 -16.38 12.98 -1.24
C GLU A 44 -16.59 11.58 -0.67
N GLU A 45 -17.47 11.40 0.32
CA GLU A 45 -17.77 10.07 0.90
C GLU A 45 -18.26 9.09 -0.19
N ILE A 46 -19.07 9.58 -1.13
CA ILE A 46 -19.58 8.79 -2.25
C ILE A 46 -18.42 8.42 -3.18
N GLU A 47 -17.63 9.39 -3.61
CA GLU A 47 -16.50 9.19 -4.53
C GLU A 47 -15.43 8.25 -3.95
N ARG A 48 -15.09 8.42 -2.67
CA ARG A 48 -14.09 7.62 -1.96
C ARG A 48 -14.55 6.18 -1.78
N LYS A 49 -15.84 5.97 -1.49
CA LYS A 49 -16.43 4.65 -1.40
C LYS A 49 -16.49 3.95 -2.76
N GLU A 50 -16.86 4.64 -3.83
CA GLU A 50 -16.82 4.08 -5.19
C GLU A 50 -15.40 3.65 -5.57
N THR A 51 -14.41 4.49 -5.27
CA THR A 51 -12.99 4.20 -5.50
C THR A 51 -12.52 2.99 -4.68
N PHE A 52 -12.91 2.91 -3.41
CA PHE A 52 -12.64 1.76 -2.55
C PHE A 52 -13.21 0.46 -3.11
N LEU A 53 -14.48 0.46 -3.54
CA LEU A 53 -15.12 -0.73 -4.11
C LEU A 53 -14.47 -1.16 -5.43
N SER A 54 -14.07 -0.20 -6.26
CA SER A 54 -13.31 -0.45 -7.49
C SER A 54 -11.95 -1.09 -7.20
N ASN A 55 -11.20 -0.54 -6.23
CA ASN A 55 -9.92 -1.11 -5.79
C ASN A 55 -10.08 -2.48 -5.12
N TYR A 56 -11.17 -2.71 -4.36
CA TYR A 56 -11.49 -4.01 -3.78
C TYR A 56 -11.71 -5.06 -4.87
N LYS A 57 -12.49 -4.72 -5.91
CA LYS A 57 -12.68 -5.59 -7.07
C LYS A 57 -11.36 -5.89 -7.77
N PHE A 58 -10.50 -4.88 -7.97
CA PHE A 58 -9.17 -5.07 -8.54
C PHE A 58 -8.30 -6.04 -7.75
N ILE A 59 -8.35 -5.97 -6.41
CA ILE A 59 -7.64 -6.91 -5.52
C ILE A 59 -8.15 -8.34 -5.71
N VAL A 60 -9.47 -8.54 -5.66
CA VAL A 60 -10.10 -9.87 -5.83
C VAL A 60 -9.77 -10.47 -7.19
N ASP A 61 -9.96 -9.70 -8.27
CA ASP A 61 -9.73 -10.14 -9.64
C ASP A 61 -8.23 -10.44 -9.89
N THR A 62 -7.32 -9.73 -9.23
CA THR A 62 -5.86 -9.97 -9.35
C THR A 62 -5.43 -11.20 -8.57
N ASN A 63 -5.92 -11.38 -7.35
CA ASN A 63 -5.60 -12.55 -6.53
C ASN A 63 -6.14 -13.86 -7.14
N ALA A 64 -7.25 -13.80 -7.88
CA ALA A 64 -7.78 -14.94 -8.61
C ALA A 64 -6.87 -15.43 -9.76
N LYS A 65 -5.87 -14.65 -10.18
CA LYS A 65 -4.92 -15.02 -11.24
C LYS A 65 -3.79 -15.94 -10.78
N ASN A 66 -3.68 -16.23 -9.48
CA ASN A 66 -2.62 -17.07 -8.90
C ASN A 66 -1.19 -16.61 -9.30
N LEU A 67 -0.92 -15.31 -9.17
CA LEU A 67 0.41 -14.74 -9.40
C LEU A 67 1.36 -15.10 -8.24
N ASN A 68 2.66 -14.80 -8.39
CA ASN A 68 3.66 -14.94 -7.32
C ASN A 68 3.53 -13.88 -6.21
N PHE A 69 2.49 -13.05 -6.25
CA PHE A 69 2.14 -12.10 -5.22
C PHE A 69 0.62 -12.00 -5.08
N THR A 70 0.19 -11.51 -3.92
CA THR A 70 -1.21 -11.17 -3.64
C THR A 70 -1.33 -9.72 -3.25
N LEU A 71 -2.48 -9.12 -3.55
CA LEU A 71 -2.85 -7.78 -3.12
C LEU A 71 -3.74 -7.84 -1.87
N GLN A 72 -3.67 -6.80 -1.05
CA GLN A 72 -4.56 -6.59 0.08
C GLN A 72 -4.95 -5.12 0.15
N MET A 73 -6.15 -4.84 0.68
CA MET A 73 -6.58 -3.48 0.95
C MET A 73 -5.70 -2.84 2.02
N ASN A 74 -5.09 -1.70 1.70
CA ASN A 74 -4.21 -0.94 2.58
C ASN A 74 -4.67 0.53 2.71
N GLN A 75 -3.91 1.41 3.40
CA GLN A 75 -4.33 2.79 3.65
C GLN A 75 -4.65 3.60 2.37
N PHE A 76 -4.23 3.16 1.18
CA PHE A 76 -4.46 3.85 -0.10
C PHE A 76 -5.71 3.38 -0.85
N GLY A 77 -6.51 2.51 -0.24
CA GLY A 77 -7.73 1.94 -0.81
C GLY A 77 -8.76 2.95 -1.33
N HIS A 78 -8.87 4.12 -0.72
CA HIS A 78 -9.80 5.18 -1.12
C HIS A 78 -9.26 6.13 -2.20
N LEU A 79 -7.99 5.98 -2.58
CA LEU A 79 -7.33 6.87 -3.54
C LEU A 79 -7.46 6.33 -4.96
N LYS A 80 -7.70 7.24 -5.92
CA LYS A 80 -7.61 6.96 -7.35
C LYS A 80 -6.15 6.73 -7.74
N LYS A 81 -5.93 6.02 -8.86
CA LYS A 81 -4.58 5.72 -9.35
C LYS A 81 -3.69 6.96 -9.45
N HIS A 82 -4.20 8.06 -10.00
CA HIS A 82 -3.41 9.28 -10.17
C HIS A 82 -3.12 9.99 -8.84
N GLU A 83 -4.01 9.91 -7.85
CA GLU A 83 -3.75 10.44 -6.50
C GLU A 83 -2.63 9.66 -5.83
N ARG A 84 -2.65 8.31 -5.92
CA ARG A 84 -1.56 7.48 -5.42
C ARG A 84 -0.23 7.79 -6.09
N LEU A 85 -0.23 7.97 -7.42
CA LEU A 85 1.01 8.30 -8.15
C LEU A 85 1.61 9.63 -7.69
N LYS A 86 0.79 10.64 -7.37
CA LYS A 86 1.27 11.92 -6.82
C LYS A 86 1.94 11.80 -5.45
N LEU A 87 1.61 10.78 -4.66
CA LEU A 87 2.23 10.55 -3.34
C LEU A 87 3.61 9.90 -3.42
N PHE A 88 3.89 9.13 -4.47
CA PHE A 88 5.06 8.24 -4.54
C PHE A 88 5.98 8.47 -5.73
N THR A 89 5.67 9.42 -6.60
CA THR A 89 6.51 9.72 -7.76
C THR A 89 7.23 11.02 -7.53
N SER A 90 8.55 10.97 -7.41
CA SER A 90 9.33 12.19 -7.30
C SER A 90 9.34 12.98 -8.59
N GLN A 91 8.97 14.26 -8.52
CA GLN A 91 8.85 15.13 -9.69
C GLN A 91 10.22 15.50 -10.29
N ASN A 92 11.31 15.32 -9.54
CA ASN A 92 12.66 15.80 -9.88
C ASN A 92 13.72 14.69 -9.85
N ALA A 93 13.44 13.51 -10.41
CA ALA A 93 14.48 12.52 -10.68
C ALA A 93 15.36 12.99 -11.86
N SER A 94 16.37 13.81 -11.59
CA SER A 94 17.43 14.25 -12.52
C SER A 94 18.74 14.23 -11.75
N GLN A 95 19.87 13.68 -12.18
CA GLN A 95 20.41 13.33 -13.50
C GLN A 95 21.22 12.02 -13.35
N ASN A 96 21.61 11.40 -14.46
CA ASN A 96 22.56 10.28 -14.50
C ASN A 96 23.86 10.63 -13.74
N TYR A 97 23.93 10.29 -12.46
CA TYR A 97 25.19 10.28 -11.73
C TYR A 97 25.97 9.06 -12.25
N GLN A 98 27.02 9.33 -13.04
CA GLN A 98 28.03 8.31 -13.33
C GLN A 98 28.91 8.20 -12.09
N ASP A 99 28.49 7.36 -11.15
CA ASP A 99 29.40 6.88 -10.14
C ASP A 99 30.31 5.82 -10.76
N GLU A 100 31.56 5.76 -10.30
CA GLU A 100 32.43 4.63 -10.65
C GLU A 100 31.76 3.36 -10.13
N SER A 101 31.69 2.31 -10.96
CA SER A 101 31.09 1.06 -10.52
C SER A 101 31.83 0.55 -9.28
N PRO A 102 31.12 0.13 -8.21
CA PRO A 102 31.78 -0.42 -7.03
C PRO A 102 32.68 -1.58 -7.43
N ILE A 103 33.88 -1.64 -6.85
CA ILE A 103 34.82 -2.73 -7.08
C ILE A 103 34.20 -4.01 -6.51
N TYR A 104 33.76 -4.89 -7.39
CA TYR A 104 33.35 -6.24 -7.01
C TYR A 104 34.61 -7.05 -6.68
N VAL A 105 34.84 -7.29 -5.40
CA VAL A 105 35.75 -8.33 -4.96
C VAL A 105 34.96 -9.64 -5.03
N GLU A 106 35.41 -10.59 -5.84
CA GLU A 106 34.80 -11.92 -5.93
C GLU A 106 34.97 -12.67 -4.60
N ASP A 107 34.07 -12.41 -3.67
CA ASP A 107 33.94 -13.15 -2.42
C ASP A 107 32.77 -14.13 -2.49
N TYR A 108 32.87 -15.21 -1.71
CA TYR A 108 31.81 -16.18 -1.53
C TYR A 108 30.62 -15.54 -0.81
N LEU A 109 29.61 -15.12 -1.58
CA LEU A 109 28.37 -14.58 -1.04
C LEU A 109 27.40 -15.71 -0.67
N PRO A 110 26.68 -15.59 0.46
CA PRO A 110 25.63 -16.54 0.82
C PRO A 110 24.48 -16.47 -0.18
N SER A 111 23.78 -17.60 -0.37
CA SER A 111 22.61 -17.67 -1.25
C SER A 111 21.45 -16.77 -0.80
N HIS A 112 21.38 -16.47 0.50
CA HIS A 112 20.37 -15.62 1.11
C HIS A 112 20.99 -14.85 2.28
N TYR A 113 20.71 -13.56 2.38
CA TYR A 113 21.15 -12.73 3.51
C TYR A 113 20.04 -11.75 3.90
N ASP A 114 19.90 -11.47 5.20
CA ASP A 114 18.88 -10.59 5.75
C ASP A 114 19.45 -9.80 6.93
N TRP A 115 19.86 -8.55 6.67
CA TRP A 115 20.44 -7.63 7.67
C TRP A 115 19.55 -7.41 8.90
N ARG A 116 18.23 -7.63 8.80
CA ARG A 116 17.32 -7.49 9.94
C ARG A 116 17.65 -8.50 11.05
N ARG A 117 18.22 -9.65 10.70
CA ARG A 117 18.59 -10.70 11.66
C ARG A 117 19.76 -10.27 12.55
N ASP A 118 20.57 -9.33 12.07
CA ASP A 118 21.73 -8.82 12.79
C ASP A 118 21.37 -7.61 13.68
N GLY A 119 20.10 -7.18 13.66
CA GLY A 119 19.64 -6.04 14.44
C GLY A 119 20.18 -4.69 13.96
N VAL A 120 20.66 -4.60 12.71
CA VAL A 120 21.23 -3.37 12.12
C VAL A 120 20.25 -2.61 11.25
N VAL A 121 18.99 -3.03 11.16
CA VAL A 121 17.96 -2.35 10.36
C VAL A 121 16.96 -1.69 11.31
N SER A 122 16.77 -0.39 11.16
CA SER A 122 15.81 0.39 11.94
C SER A 122 14.35 0.00 11.64
N CYS A 123 13.43 0.44 12.49
CA CYS A 123 12.01 0.16 12.29
C CYS A 123 11.48 0.83 11.01
N VAL A 124 10.41 0.27 10.45
CA VAL A 124 9.71 0.90 9.31
C VAL A 124 9.08 2.21 9.78
N LYS A 125 9.36 3.29 9.06
CA LYS A 125 8.83 4.64 9.30
C LYS A 125 7.78 5.01 8.23
N ASP A 126 7.08 6.14 8.40
CA ASP A 126 6.06 6.64 7.48
C ASP A 126 6.43 8.04 6.98
N GLN A 127 6.63 8.18 5.67
CA GLN A 127 6.90 9.47 5.01
C GLN A 127 5.64 10.35 4.85
N LEU A 128 4.47 9.80 5.18
CA LEU A 128 3.16 10.42 5.03
C LEU A 128 2.93 10.87 3.56
N SER A 129 2.42 12.07 3.36
CA SER A 129 2.22 12.67 2.05
C SER A 129 3.41 13.50 1.56
N CYS A 130 4.58 13.39 2.21
CA CYS A 130 5.78 14.06 1.78
C CYS A 130 6.51 13.19 0.75
N ASP A 131 6.97 13.79 -0.35
CA ASP A 131 7.84 13.13 -1.35
C ASP A 131 9.28 12.98 -0.82
N ALA A 132 9.42 12.50 0.41
CA ALA A 132 10.68 12.39 1.14
C ALA A 132 11.31 11.00 1.07
N GLY A 133 10.81 10.10 0.21
CA GLY A 133 11.30 8.71 0.12
C GLY A 133 12.81 8.61 -0.09
N TYR A 134 13.43 9.60 -0.76
CA TYR A 134 14.88 9.70 -0.92
C TYR A 134 15.61 9.90 0.42
N ALA A 135 15.07 10.71 1.33
CA ALA A 135 15.64 10.96 2.65
C ALA A 135 15.56 9.72 3.54
N PHE A 136 14.40 9.04 3.55
CA PHE A 136 14.23 7.77 4.26
C PHE A 136 15.18 6.68 3.73
N SER A 137 15.38 6.61 2.41
CA SER A 137 16.34 5.69 1.79
C SER A 137 17.77 5.96 2.24
N ALA A 138 18.19 7.23 2.25
CA ALA A 138 19.54 7.62 2.65
C ALA A 138 19.77 7.36 4.15
N VAL A 139 18.84 7.80 5.00
CA VAL A 139 18.90 7.60 6.45
C VAL A 139 18.97 6.12 6.82
N GLY A 140 18.08 5.28 6.27
CA GLY A 140 18.08 3.84 6.59
C GLY A 140 19.39 3.14 6.24
N ALA A 141 20.02 3.55 5.12
CA ALA A 141 21.35 3.05 4.74
C ALA A 141 22.45 3.52 5.69
N MET A 142 22.44 4.80 6.09
CA MET A 142 23.40 5.37 7.03
C MET A 142 23.28 4.76 8.44
N GLU A 143 22.05 4.62 8.95
CA GLU A 143 21.75 3.94 10.22
C GLU A 143 22.31 2.52 10.22
N SER A 144 22.05 1.77 9.14
CA SER A 144 22.51 0.38 9.02
C SER A 144 24.03 0.28 8.96
N GLN A 145 24.68 1.10 8.13
CA GLN A 145 26.14 1.11 8.02
C GLN A 145 26.82 1.49 9.34
N PHE A 146 26.27 2.47 10.05
CA PHE A 146 26.78 2.86 11.36
C PHE A 146 26.61 1.75 12.39
N ALA A 147 25.46 1.07 12.40
CA ALA A 147 25.20 -0.06 13.28
C ALA A 147 26.12 -1.26 12.99
N ILE A 148 26.40 -1.56 11.73
CA ILE A 148 27.35 -2.61 11.33
C ILE A 148 28.76 -2.32 11.88
N HIS A 149 29.20 -1.07 11.83
CA HIS A 149 30.55 -0.70 12.26
C HIS A 149 30.69 -0.57 13.79
N THR A 150 29.67 -0.04 14.46
CA THR A 150 29.75 0.36 15.88
C THR A 150 28.97 -0.54 16.83
N GLY A 151 28.06 -1.36 16.32
CA GLY A 151 27.08 -2.10 17.11
C GLY A 151 25.94 -1.24 17.68
N ILE A 152 25.84 0.05 17.32
CA ILE A 152 24.84 0.98 17.82
C ILE A 152 23.85 1.32 16.70
N LEU A 153 22.58 0.97 16.88
CA LEU A 153 21.52 1.34 15.94
C LEU A 153 20.94 2.71 16.31
N LEU A 154 21.23 3.71 15.48
CA LEU A 154 20.70 5.07 15.63
C LEU A 154 19.33 5.20 14.97
N ASN A 155 18.59 6.22 15.41
CA ASN A 155 17.39 6.71 14.75
C ASN A 155 17.67 8.15 14.30
N LEU A 156 18.14 8.32 13.07
CA LEU A 156 18.55 9.60 12.49
C LEU A 156 17.33 10.37 11.93
N SER A 157 17.52 11.67 11.72
CA SER A 157 16.47 12.58 11.28
C SER A 157 16.40 12.67 9.75
N GLU A 158 15.36 12.11 9.14
CA GLU A 158 15.06 12.36 7.72
C GLU A 158 14.81 13.85 7.45
N GLN A 159 14.26 14.56 8.43
CA GLN A 159 13.90 15.97 8.31
C GLN A 159 15.11 16.91 8.17
N GLU A 160 16.31 16.45 8.52
CA GLU A 160 17.55 17.21 8.28
C GLU A 160 17.97 17.17 6.80
N ILE A 161 17.56 16.13 6.08
CA ILE A 161 17.84 15.95 4.64
C ILE A 161 16.79 16.67 3.77
N VAL A 162 15.53 16.71 4.24
CA VAL A 162 14.39 17.37 3.56
C VAL A 162 14.51 18.88 3.60
#